data_AF-A0A653E9I0-F1
#
_entry.id   AF-A0A653E9I0-F1
#
_cell.length_a   1.000
_cell.length_b   1.000
_cell.length_c   1.000
_cell.angle_alpha   90.00
_cell.angle_beta   90.00
_cell.angle_gamma   90.00
#
_symmetry.space_group_name_H-M   'P 1'
#
loop_
_entity.id
_entity.type
_entity.pdbx_description
1 polymer ?
#
loop_
_entity_poly.entity_id
_entity_poly.type
_entity_poly.pdbx_seq_one_letter_code
_entity_poly.pdbx_strand_id
1 'polypeptide(L)'
;MQTLNNSLSDALNRLAVEEAERPYIRAAGLAALYRLLPVAQRDSGQSGVVARFLLSLYNGTAYPFPLTDLRKLDTTLWHDCIAVLRLDQRPEQEVHQYIEHGEQVWDGFKKVWRA
;
A
#
# COMPACT_ATOMS: atom_id res chain seq x y z
N MET A 1 -34.68 -16.68 15.09
CA MET A 1 -34.18 -15.50 15.83
C MET A 1 -32.82 -15.74 16.46
N GLN A 2 -32.56 -16.88 17.12
CA GLN A 2 -31.27 -17.15 17.79
C GLN A 2 -30.06 -17.22 16.83
N THR A 3 -30.22 -17.82 15.66
CA THR A 3 -29.16 -17.91 14.62
C THR A 3 -28.78 -16.55 14.02
N LEU A 4 -29.73 -15.61 13.93
CA LEU A 4 -29.53 -14.26 13.41
C LEU A 4 -28.81 -13.37 14.44
N ASN A 5 -29.11 -13.54 15.73
CA ASN A 5 -28.40 -12.85 16.81
C ASN A 5 -26.95 -13.34 16.95
N ASN A 6 -26.70 -14.64 16.74
CA ASN A 6 -25.35 -15.20 16.76
C ASN A 6 -24.50 -14.67 15.58
N SER A 7 -25.06 -14.64 14.36
CA SER A 7 -24.30 -14.15 13.19
C SER A 7 -23.97 -12.66 13.24
N LEU A 8 -24.86 -11.84 13.81
CA LEU A 8 -24.59 -10.43 14.06
C LEU A 8 -23.47 -10.25 15.09
N SER A 9 -23.49 -11.03 16.17
CA SER A 9 -22.45 -11.01 17.20
C SER A 9 -21.08 -11.40 16.62
N ASP A 10 -21.04 -12.42 15.77
CA ASP A 10 -19.80 -12.85 15.09
C ASP A 10 -19.28 -11.79 14.11
N ALA A 11 -20.16 -11.08 13.41
CA ALA A 11 -19.76 -9.97 12.54
C ALA A 11 -19.19 -8.80 13.35
N LEU A 12 -19.81 -8.43 14.46
CA LEU A 12 -19.32 -7.38 15.36
C LEU A 12 -17.97 -7.73 15.97
N ASN A 13 -17.78 -8.98 16.38
CA ASN A 13 -16.49 -9.46 16.90
C ASN A 13 -15.39 -9.36 15.85
N ARG A 14 -15.66 -9.74 14.59
CA ARG A 14 -14.68 -9.61 13.50
C ARG A 14 -14.29 -8.15 13.25
N LEU A 15 -15.26 -7.24 13.22
CA LEU A 15 -15.00 -5.81 13.08
C LEU A 15 -14.16 -5.26 14.25
N ALA A 16 -14.45 -5.69 15.47
CA ALA A 16 -13.68 -5.28 16.65
C ALA A 16 -12.22 -5.76 16.59
N VAL A 17 -11.99 -6.99 16.13
CA VAL A 17 -10.63 -7.53 15.93
C VAL A 17 -9.89 -6.74 14.84
N GLU A 18 -10.53 -6.50 13.70
CA GLU A 18 -9.92 -5.71 12.62
C GLU A 18 -9.58 -4.28 13.06
N GLU A 19 -10.42 -3.64 13.87
CA GLU A 19 -10.14 -2.31 14.39
C GLU A 19 -9.00 -2.32 15.42
N ALA A 20 -8.89 -3.37 16.24
CA ALA A 20 -7.80 -3.53 17.19
C ALA A 20 -6.43 -3.74 16.49
N GLU A 21 -6.40 -4.36 15.31
CA GLU A 21 -5.18 -4.54 14.50
C GLU A 21 -4.73 -3.25 13.79
N ARG A 22 -5.64 -2.27 13.64
CA ARG A 22 -5.42 -1.09 12.80
C ARG A 22 -4.17 -0.28 13.16
N PRO A 23 -3.84 0.00 14.43
CA PRO A 23 -2.63 0.75 14.77
C PRO A 23 -1.35 0.02 14.34
N TYR A 24 -1.34 -1.31 14.43
CA TYR A 24 -0.20 -2.14 14.01
C TYR A 24 -0.04 -2.15 12.49
N ILE A 25 -1.14 -2.35 11.76
CA ILE A 25 -1.16 -2.26 10.29
C ILE A 25 -0.63 -0.90 9.84
N ARG A 26 -1.10 0.17 10.49
CA ARG A 26 -0.69 1.54 10.19
C ARG A 26 0.81 1.73 10.41
N ALA A 27 1.32 1.34 11.58
CA ALA A 27 2.74 1.47 11.90
C ALA A 27 3.63 0.68 10.92
N ALA A 28 3.27 -0.57 10.63
CA ALA A 28 4.02 -1.43 9.71
C ALA A 28 4.01 -0.90 8.28
N GLY A 29 2.84 -0.47 7.78
CA GLY A 29 2.71 0.06 6.43
C GLY A 29 3.45 1.38 6.24
N LEU A 30 3.42 2.28 7.22
CA LEU A 30 4.20 3.52 7.13
C LEU A 30 5.70 3.26 7.14
N ALA A 31 6.18 2.38 8.03
CA ALA A 31 7.58 2.01 8.06
C ALA A 31 8.03 1.40 6.72
N ALA A 32 7.19 0.56 6.09
CA ALA A 32 7.45 0.02 4.76
C ALA A 32 7.43 1.10 3.67
N LEU A 33 6.45 2.01 3.70
CA LEU A 33 6.36 3.12 2.74
C LEU A 33 7.64 3.96 2.75
N TYR A 34 8.13 4.34 3.93
CA TYR A 34 9.39 5.10 4.08
C TYR A 34 10.61 4.35 3.54
N ARG A 35 10.64 3.01 3.61
CA ARG A 35 11.72 2.20 3.00
C ARG A 35 11.61 2.12 1.48
N LEU A 36 10.40 2.04 0.94
CA LEU A 36 10.16 1.92 -0.50
C LEU A 36 10.47 3.22 -1.27
N LEU A 37 10.21 4.38 -0.67
CA LEU A 37 10.43 5.68 -1.32
C LEU A 37 11.84 5.86 -1.91
N PRO A 38 12.94 5.71 -1.15
CA PRO A 38 14.29 5.86 -1.72
C PRO A 38 14.63 4.77 -2.73
N VAL A 39 13.93 3.64 -2.75
CA VAL A 39 14.12 2.58 -3.75
C VAL A 39 13.43 2.95 -5.06
N ALA A 40 12.22 3.48 -5.00
CA ALA A 40 11.43 3.95 -6.15
C ALA A 40 12.10 5.09 -6.93
N GLN A 41 12.96 5.86 -6.26
CA GLN A 41 13.70 6.99 -6.83
C GLN A 41 15.03 6.60 -7.52
N ARG A 42 15.44 5.33 -7.46
CA ARG A 42 16.67 4.84 -8.12
C ARG A 42 16.40 4.40 -9.56
N ASP A 43 17.44 3.95 -10.24
CA ASP A 43 17.49 3.60 -11.67
C ASP A 43 17.63 2.09 -11.92
N SER A 44 16.95 1.25 -11.13
CA SER A 44 16.95 -0.21 -11.30
C SER A 44 15.62 -0.76 -11.82
N GLY A 45 15.64 -2.00 -12.34
CA GLY A 45 14.41 -2.70 -12.72
C GLY A 45 13.44 -2.87 -11.56
N GLN A 46 13.95 -3.10 -10.35
CA GLN A 46 13.12 -3.19 -9.13
C GLN A 46 12.56 -1.82 -8.71
N SER A 47 13.35 -0.76 -8.87
CA SER A 47 12.93 0.63 -8.62
C SER A 47 11.70 1.00 -9.44
N GLY A 48 11.72 0.67 -10.73
CA GLY A 48 10.56 0.88 -11.60
C GLY A 48 9.33 0.10 -11.16
N VAL A 49 9.49 -1.14 -10.68
CA VAL A 49 8.37 -1.94 -10.14
C VAL A 49 7.79 -1.29 -8.89
N VAL A 50 8.64 -0.90 -7.92
CA VAL A 50 8.19 -0.23 -6.69
C VAL A 50 7.51 1.11 -7.01
N ALA A 51 8.07 1.92 -7.90
CA ALA A 51 7.49 3.21 -8.28
C ALA A 51 6.11 3.05 -8.94
N ARG A 52 5.96 2.11 -9.88
CA ARG A 52 4.67 1.82 -10.53
C ARG A 52 3.64 1.26 -9.55
N PHE A 53 4.06 0.43 -8.61
CA PHE A 53 3.20 -0.03 -7.51
C PHE A 53 2.67 1.15 -6.69
N LEU A 54 3.54 2.05 -6.22
CA LEU A 54 3.13 3.25 -5.46
C LEU A 54 2.25 4.21 -6.27
N LEU A 55 2.51 4.37 -7.57
CA LEU A 55 1.64 5.12 -8.48
C LEU A 55 0.25 4.50 -8.62
N SER A 56 0.17 3.17 -8.65
CA SER A 56 -1.11 2.46 -8.77
C SER A 56 -1.99 2.59 -7.52
N LEU A 57 -1.40 2.70 -6.33
CA LEU A 57 -2.15 3.00 -5.11
C LEU A 57 -2.68 4.44 -5.11
N TYR A 58 -1.90 5.38 -5.65
CA TYR A 58 -2.34 6.77 -5.83
C TYR A 58 -3.49 6.89 -6.84
N ASN A 59 -3.39 6.23 -7.99
CA ASN A 59 -4.46 6.19 -8.99
C ASN A 59 -4.32 4.97 -9.91
N GLY A 60 -4.99 3.88 -9.55
CA GLY A 60 -4.92 2.62 -10.30
C GLY A 60 -5.53 2.67 -11.70
N THR A 61 -6.44 3.62 -11.97
CA THR A 61 -7.02 3.83 -13.30
C THR A 61 -6.02 4.49 -14.24
N ALA A 62 -5.29 5.50 -13.77
CA ALA A 62 -4.29 6.20 -14.56
C ALA A 62 -2.95 5.44 -14.63
N TYR A 63 -2.64 4.64 -13.61
CA TYR A 63 -1.38 3.91 -13.46
C TYR A 63 -1.67 2.43 -13.14
N PRO A 64 -2.16 1.64 -14.10
CA PRO A 64 -2.41 0.23 -13.86
C PRO A 64 -1.11 -0.52 -13.55
N PHE A 65 -1.18 -1.49 -12.64
CA PHE A 65 -0.02 -2.26 -12.20
C PHE A 65 -0.28 -3.77 -12.33
N PRO A 66 0.45 -4.49 -13.20
CA PRO A 66 0.34 -5.94 -13.32
C PRO A 66 0.85 -6.63 -12.04
N LEU A 67 0.02 -7.44 -11.37
CA LEU A 67 0.45 -8.16 -10.16
C LEU A 67 1.65 -9.11 -10.39
N THR A 68 1.88 -9.54 -11.63
CA THR A 68 3.04 -10.34 -12.00
C THR A 68 4.37 -9.57 -11.91
N ASP A 69 4.36 -8.24 -11.97
CA ASP A 69 5.57 -7.41 -11.83
C ASP A 69 6.18 -7.56 -10.44
N LEU A 70 5.38 -7.83 -9.41
CA LEU A 70 5.88 -8.05 -8.06
C LEU A 70 6.84 -9.25 -7.96
N ARG A 71 6.77 -10.23 -8.87
CA ARG A 71 7.71 -11.37 -8.91
C ARG A 71 9.16 -10.97 -9.22
N LYS A 72 9.37 -9.74 -9.68
CA LYS A 72 10.69 -9.16 -9.99
C LYS A 72 11.38 -8.57 -8.76
N LEU A 73 10.67 -8.45 -7.64
CA LEU A 73 11.19 -7.88 -6.40
C LEU A 73 11.94 -8.94 -5.60
N ASP A 74 12.99 -8.51 -4.90
CA ASP A 74 13.52 -9.29 -3.80
C ASP A 74 12.51 -9.44 -2.66
N THR A 75 12.76 -10.38 -1.75
CA THR A 75 11.84 -10.72 -0.67
C THR A 75 11.52 -9.53 0.25
N THR A 76 12.48 -8.63 0.46
CA THR A 76 12.29 -7.49 1.37
C THR A 76 11.35 -6.46 0.73
N LEU A 77 11.61 -6.10 -0.53
CA LEU A 77 10.77 -5.16 -1.28
C LEU A 77 9.37 -5.72 -1.51
N TRP A 78 9.25 -7.03 -1.77
CA TRP A 78 7.95 -7.69 -1.84
C TRP A 78 7.16 -7.51 -0.54
N HIS A 79 7.75 -7.85 0.62
CA HIS A 79 7.07 -7.72 1.91
C HIS A 79 6.67 -6.27 2.21
N ASP A 80 7.55 -5.31 1.88
CA ASP A 80 7.25 -3.89 2.06
C ASP A 80 6.07 -3.45 1.18
N CYS A 81 5.99 -3.88 -0.08
CA CYS A 81 4.84 -3.60 -0.94
C CYS A 81 3.54 -4.18 -0.36
N ILE A 82 3.56 -5.40 0.16
CA ILE A 82 2.37 -6.01 0.78
C ILE A 82 1.95 -5.28 2.06
N ALA A 83 2.91 -4.82 2.88
CA ALA A 83 2.61 -4.03 4.06
C ALA A 83 1.95 -2.68 3.71
N VAL A 84 2.43 -2.01 2.66
CA VAL A 84 1.81 -0.77 2.16
C VAL A 84 0.43 -1.04 1.56
N LEU A 85 0.25 -2.12 0.80
CA LEU A 85 -1.08 -2.51 0.29
C LEU A 85 -2.07 -2.79 1.43
N ARG A 86 -1.59 -3.41 2.53
CA ARG A 86 -2.41 -3.67 3.71
C ARG A 86 -2.80 -2.38 4.44
N LEU A 87 -1.90 -1.39 4.50
CA LEU A 87 -2.23 -0.04 4.96
C LEU A 87 -3.30 0.62 4.09
N ASP A 88 -3.17 0.51 2.76
CA ASP A 88 -4.05 1.18 1.80
C ASP A 88 -5.41 0.49 1.61
N GLN A 89 -5.58 -0.75 2.12
CA GLN A 89 -6.84 -1.49 2.04
C GLN A 89 -8.03 -0.77 2.72
N ARG A 90 -7.75 -0.01 3.79
CA ARG A 90 -8.74 0.80 4.53
C ARG A 90 -8.15 2.20 4.72
N PRO A 91 -8.11 3.02 3.65
CA PRO A 91 -7.32 4.23 3.64
C PRO A 91 -7.86 5.26 4.64
N GLU A 92 -6.99 5.77 5.51
CA GLU A 92 -7.27 6.95 6.35
C GLU A 92 -7.09 8.26 5.56
N GLN A 93 -6.17 8.23 4.60
CA GLN A 93 -5.83 9.29 3.67
C GLN A 93 -5.10 8.67 2.48
N GLU A 94 -4.88 9.45 1.41
CA GLU A 94 -4.21 8.94 0.22
C GLU A 94 -2.74 8.60 0.50
N VAL A 95 -2.19 7.59 -0.19
CA VAL A 95 -0.82 7.08 0.08
C VAL A 95 0.26 8.16 0.06
N HIS A 96 0.13 9.15 -0.82
CA HIS A 96 1.10 10.23 -0.95
C HIS A 96 1.01 11.25 0.20
N GLN A 97 -0.15 11.36 0.88
CA GLN A 97 -0.40 12.31 1.97
C GLN A 97 0.27 11.89 3.29
N TYR A 98 0.80 10.67 3.40
CA TYR A 98 1.64 10.27 4.53
C TYR A 98 3.06 10.86 4.47
N ILE A 99 3.43 11.45 3.33
CA ILE A 99 4.81 11.86 3.04
C ILE A 99 4.87 13.38 2.90
N GLU A 100 5.83 13.99 3.56
CA GLU A 100 6.12 15.41 3.39
C GLU A 100 6.49 15.67 1.91
N HIS A 101 5.85 16.67 1.30
CA HIS A 101 5.97 16.95 -0.13
C HIS A 101 5.61 15.74 -1.03
N GLY A 102 4.66 14.91 -0.60
CA GLY A 102 4.27 13.69 -1.30
C GLY A 102 3.81 13.91 -2.74
N GLU A 103 3.12 15.03 -3.04
CA GLU A 103 2.70 15.33 -4.43
C GLU A 103 3.93 15.52 -5.34
N GLN A 104 4.95 16.25 -4.88
CA GLN A 104 6.19 16.44 -5.63
C GLN A 104 6.94 15.11 -5.83
N VAL A 105 6.94 14.24 -4.81
CA VAL A 105 7.56 12.90 -4.90
C VAL A 105 6.84 12.05 -5.95
N TRP A 106 5.50 12.00 -5.92
CA TRP A 106 4.71 11.25 -6.90
C TRP A 106 4.83 11.83 -8.30
N ASP A 107 4.89 13.15 -8.45
CA ASP A 107 5.19 13.79 -9.74
C ASP A 107 6.54 13.36 -10.32
N GLY A 108 7.55 13.14 -9.48
CA GLY A 108 8.81 12.52 -9.87
C GLY A 108 8.60 11.13 -10.47
N PHE A 109 7.83 10.27 -9.80
CA PHE A 109 7.49 8.94 -10.31
C PHE A 109 6.72 9.01 -11.63
N LYS A 110 5.73 9.91 -11.74
CA LYS A 110 4.95 10.12 -12.97
C LYS A 110 5.87 10.50 -14.14
N LYS A 111 6.90 11.31 -13.91
CA LYS A 111 7.84 11.75 -14.97
C LYS A 111 8.76 10.63 -15.45
N VAL A 112 9.24 9.78 -14.53
CA VAL A 112 10.26 8.76 -14.84
C VAL A 112 9.63 7.44 -15.28
N TRP A 113 8.49 7.06 -14.71
CA TRP A 113 7.94 5.70 -14.80
C TRP A 113 6.54 5.62 -15.40
N ARG A 114 6.01 6.70 -15.99
CA ARG A 114 4.80 6.63 -16.83
C ARG A 114 5.09 5.71 -18.02
N ALA A 115 4.50 4.52 -17.98
CA ALA A 115 4.36 3.63 -19.13
C ALA A 115 2.99 3.84 -19.77
#